data_AF-A0A3P7N7V6-F1
#
_entry.id   AF-A0A3P7N7V6-F1
#
_cell.length_a   1.000
_cell.length_b   1.000
_cell.length_c   1.000
_cell.angle_alpha   90.00
_cell.angle_beta   90.00
_cell.angle_gamma   90.00
#
_symmetry.space_group_name_H-M   'P 1'
#
loop_
_entity.id
_entity.type
_entity.pdbx_description
1 polymer ?
#
loop_
_entity_poly.entity_id
_entity_poly.type
_entity_poly.pdbx_seq_one_letter_code
_entity_poly.pdbx_strand_id
1 'polypeptide(L)'
;MTENNTRAADFMLYFLDANMKQDVYMQMTYLGTSTLVLNVTLFFDDDRTSIWASRNGARPIPVPICGFSGTDCPKEFWKEYALYVGIALALLVIFIVVIVCLLIHFIRERLRAQQRLMDEWKIAYSRITLITAKELEKNSRSYRSLQSGPSTMTASSVFENEDSIFTAAVLDKDPVLITKHPPTMLSKTFYENCYK
;
A
#
# COMPACT_ATOMS: atom_id res chain seq x y z
N MET A 1 -54.09 -42.01 45.23
CA MET A 1 -54.92 -40.80 45.12
C MET A 1 -54.31 -39.75 46.04
N THR A 2 -54.18 -38.51 45.58
CA THR A 2 -53.64 -37.40 46.40
C THR A 2 -54.72 -36.84 47.33
N GLU A 3 -54.34 -36.01 48.32
CA GLU A 3 -55.27 -35.34 49.24
C GLU A 3 -56.33 -34.48 48.53
N ASN A 4 -56.06 -34.02 47.30
CA ASN A 4 -56.98 -33.22 46.49
C ASN A 4 -57.83 -34.04 45.49
N ASN A 5 -57.98 -35.36 45.70
CA ASN A 5 -58.68 -36.27 44.78
C ASN A 5 -58.12 -36.25 43.34
N THR A 6 -56.87 -35.84 43.14
CA THR A 6 -56.21 -35.95 41.84
C THR A 6 -55.50 -37.31 41.72
N ARG A 7 -55.31 -37.75 40.47
CA ARG A 7 -54.55 -38.97 40.20
C ARG A 7 -53.08 -38.71 40.51
N ALA A 8 -52.43 -39.65 41.19
CA ALA A 8 -50.97 -39.65 41.27
C ALA A 8 -50.43 -39.90 39.86
N ALA A 9 -49.52 -39.06 39.40
CA ALA A 9 -48.95 -39.15 38.06
C ALA A 9 -47.64 -39.93 38.10
N ASP A 10 -47.58 -40.99 37.31
CA ASP A 10 -46.37 -41.77 37.05
C ASP A 10 -45.87 -41.41 35.66
N PHE A 11 -44.63 -40.94 35.58
CA PHE A 11 -44.00 -40.59 34.32
C PHE A 11 -42.96 -41.64 33.96
N MET A 12 -43.00 -42.14 32.72
CA MET A 12 -42.04 -43.11 32.20
C MET A 12 -41.32 -42.49 31.01
N LEU A 13 -39.98 -42.49 31.06
CA LEU A 13 -39.15 -42.15 29.91
C LEU A 13 -38.87 -43.45 29.14
N TYR A 14 -39.09 -43.44 27.83
CA TYR A 14 -38.84 -44.58 26.96
C TYR A 14 -37.61 -44.35 26.08
N PHE A 15 -36.94 -45.43 25.72
CA PHE A 15 -35.84 -45.43 24.76
C PHE A 15 -35.97 -46.60 23.79
N LEU A 16 -35.12 -46.62 22.76
CA LEU A 16 -35.00 -47.73 21.83
C LEU A 16 -33.75 -48.54 22.16
N ASP A 17 -33.93 -49.84 22.41
CA ASP A 17 -32.85 -50.80 22.62
C ASP A 17 -32.10 -51.10 21.30
N ALA A 18 -30.98 -51.84 21.36
CA ALA A 18 -30.17 -52.29 20.22
C ALA A 18 -30.99 -52.96 19.11
N ASN A 19 -32.11 -53.61 19.46
CA ASN A 19 -33.02 -54.27 18.52
C ASN A 19 -34.14 -53.34 17.98
N MET A 20 -34.02 -52.03 18.18
CA MET A 20 -35.04 -51.02 17.82
C MET A 20 -36.41 -51.27 18.49
N LYS A 21 -36.40 -51.92 19.65
CA LYS A 21 -37.59 -52.17 20.47
C LYS A 21 -37.70 -51.09 21.54
N GLN A 22 -38.92 -50.62 21.78
CA GLN A 22 -39.20 -49.68 22.86
C GLN A 22 -39.04 -50.36 24.22
N ASP A 23 -38.29 -49.72 25.12
CA ASP A 23 -38.10 -50.13 26.51
C ASP A 23 -38.14 -48.92 27.45
N VAL A 24 -38.33 -49.15 28.76
CA VAL A 24 -38.45 -48.10 29.77
C VAL A 24 -37.06 -47.76 30.32
N TYR A 25 -36.68 -46.49 30.21
CA TYR A 25 -35.41 -45.97 30.68
C TYR A 25 -35.43 -45.64 32.18
N MET A 26 -36.42 -44.84 32.58
CA MET A 26 -36.61 -44.44 33.97
C MET A 26 -38.08 -44.21 34.27
N GLN A 27 -38.45 -44.48 35.51
CA GLN A 27 -39.76 -44.15 36.05
C GLN A 27 -39.60 -43.09 37.13
N MET A 28 -40.47 -42.09 37.07
CA MET A 28 -40.54 -40.97 37.98
C MET A 28 -41.90 -40.99 38.66
N THR A 29 -41.89 -41.09 39.98
CA THR A 29 -43.11 -41.06 40.81
C THR A 29 -42.99 -39.97 41.86
N TYR A 30 -44.10 -39.29 42.15
CA TYR A 30 -44.15 -38.28 43.21
C TYR A 30 -44.70 -38.91 44.49
N LEU A 31 -43.89 -38.93 45.54
CA LEU A 31 -44.26 -39.44 46.86
C LEU A 31 -44.53 -38.28 47.82
N GLY A 32 -45.58 -38.41 48.64
CA GLY A 32 -45.89 -37.46 49.71
C GLY A 32 -47.13 -36.59 49.45
N THR A 33 -47.80 -36.18 50.53
CA THR A 33 -49.04 -35.38 50.47
C THR A 33 -48.80 -33.89 50.74
N SER A 34 -47.88 -33.53 51.65
CA SER A 34 -47.55 -32.14 51.98
C SER A 34 -46.22 -31.64 51.40
N THR A 35 -45.27 -32.54 51.14
CA THR A 35 -44.01 -32.25 50.45
C THR A 35 -43.82 -33.25 49.31
N LEU A 36 -43.94 -32.77 48.07
CA LEU A 36 -43.79 -33.61 46.88
C LEU A 36 -42.31 -33.96 46.70
N VAL A 37 -41.94 -35.21 47.02
CA VAL A 37 -40.60 -35.74 46.78
C VAL A 37 -40.62 -36.54 45.47
N LEU A 38 -39.74 -36.18 44.53
CA LEU A 38 -39.56 -36.91 43.29
C LEU A 38 -38.72 -38.16 43.57
N ASN A 39 -39.30 -39.35 43.36
CA ASN A 39 -38.58 -40.62 43.39
C ASN A 39 -38.30 -41.08 41.95
N VAL A 40 -37.02 -41.31 41.63
CA VAL A 40 -36.56 -41.70 40.29
C VAL A 40 -35.93 -43.08 40.36
N THR A 41 -36.47 -44.02 39.61
CA THR A 41 -35.93 -45.37 39.47
C THR A 41 -35.41 -45.54 38.04
N LEU A 42 -34.11 -45.88 37.91
CA LEU A 42 -33.45 -46.19 36.64
C LEU A 42 -33.55 -47.70 36.38
N PHE A 43 -33.79 -48.10 35.14
CA PHE A 43 -33.94 -49.51 34.75
C PHE A 43 -32.74 -50.06 33.95
N PHE A 44 -31.60 -49.37 33.96
CA PHE A 44 -30.41 -49.76 33.19
C PHE A 44 -29.13 -49.52 34.00
N ASP A 45 -28.07 -50.26 33.66
CA ASP A 45 -26.78 -50.19 34.35
C ASP A 45 -25.73 -49.34 33.60
N ASP A 46 -25.65 -49.46 32.27
CA ASP A 46 -24.68 -48.74 31.43
C ASP A 46 -25.37 -48.02 30.26
N ASP A 47 -25.20 -46.70 30.20
CA ASP A 47 -25.69 -45.81 29.14
C ASP A 47 -25.23 -46.26 27.73
N ARG A 48 -24.02 -46.80 27.62
CA ARG A 48 -23.38 -47.13 26.33
C ARG A 48 -24.01 -48.35 25.68
N THR A 49 -24.35 -49.35 26.48
CA THR A 49 -24.93 -50.62 26.01
C THR A 49 -26.45 -50.61 26.01
N SER A 50 -27.09 -49.60 26.59
CA SER A 50 -28.55 -49.41 26.63
C SER A 50 -28.99 -48.29 25.68
N ILE A 51 -29.17 -47.06 26.19
CA ILE A 51 -29.69 -45.89 25.44
C ILE A 51 -28.93 -45.66 24.13
N TRP A 52 -27.61 -45.74 24.20
CA TRP A 52 -26.72 -45.41 23.10
C TRP A 52 -26.26 -46.65 22.32
N ALA A 53 -26.85 -47.83 22.57
CA ALA A 53 -26.51 -49.06 21.84
C ALA A 53 -26.73 -48.91 20.33
N SER A 54 -27.82 -48.26 19.93
CA SER A 54 -28.14 -47.91 18.54
C SER A 54 -27.11 -46.97 17.89
N ARG A 55 -26.26 -46.31 18.69
CA ARG A 55 -25.21 -45.38 18.27
C ARG A 55 -23.82 -45.89 18.59
N ASN A 56 -23.61 -47.21 18.61
CA ASN A 56 -22.32 -47.84 18.95
C ASN A 56 -21.76 -47.39 20.31
N GLY A 57 -22.64 -47.11 21.28
CA GLY A 57 -22.29 -46.62 22.61
C GLY A 57 -21.74 -45.19 22.65
N ALA A 58 -21.92 -44.41 21.57
CA ALA A 58 -21.53 -43.01 21.51
C ALA A 58 -22.71 -42.10 21.90
N ARG A 59 -22.55 -41.42 23.04
CA ARG A 59 -23.48 -40.38 23.48
C ARG A 59 -23.42 -39.19 22.51
N PRO A 60 -24.56 -38.70 21.98
CA PRO A 60 -24.58 -37.51 21.15
C PRO A 60 -24.20 -36.27 21.97
N ILE A 61 -23.56 -35.33 21.29
CA ILE A 61 -23.34 -33.99 21.84
C ILE A 61 -24.69 -33.33 22.17
N PRO A 62 -24.79 -32.60 23.30
CA PRO A 62 -26.04 -32.00 23.75
C PRO A 62 -26.57 -30.93 22.78
N VAL A 63 -25.69 -30.36 21.96
CA VAL A 63 -26.03 -29.41 20.90
C VAL A 63 -25.57 -30.02 19.57
N PRO A 64 -26.44 -30.11 18.55
CA PRO A 64 -26.04 -30.61 17.24
C PRO A 64 -24.99 -29.70 16.58
N ILE A 65 -24.21 -30.26 15.65
CA ILE A 65 -23.08 -29.57 14.98
C ILE A 65 -23.51 -28.26 14.30
N CYS A 66 -24.73 -28.22 13.79
CA CYS A 66 -25.30 -27.06 13.10
C CYS A 66 -26.29 -26.26 13.95
N GLY A 67 -26.29 -26.48 15.28
CA GLY A 67 -27.26 -25.88 16.18
C GLY A 67 -28.68 -26.42 15.99
N PHE A 68 -29.57 -26.15 16.96
CA PHE A 68 -30.96 -26.62 16.90
C PHE A 68 -31.77 -25.95 15.78
N SER A 69 -31.34 -24.75 15.38
CA SER A 69 -31.94 -23.95 14.31
C SER A 69 -31.43 -24.33 12.91
N GLY A 70 -30.33 -25.11 12.82
CA GLY A 70 -29.66 -25.41 11.55
C GLY A 70 -28.91 -24.22 10.93
N THR A 71 -28.94 -23.07 11.59
CA THR A 71 -28.29 -21.82 11.14
C THR A 71 -26.82 -21.70 11.58
N ASP A 72 -26.40 -22.54 12.52
CA ASP A 72 -25.09 -22.42 13.18
C ASP A 72 -24.02 -23.27 12.48
N CYS A 73 -24.33 -23.85 11.31
CA CYS A 73 -23.31 -24.53 10.52
C CYS A 73 -22.18 -23.53 10.17
N PRO A 74 -20.91 -23.94 10.29
CA PRO A 74 -19.80 -23.11 9.88
C PRO A 74 -19.91 -22.80 8.39
N LYS A 75 -20.08 -21.52 8.05
CA LYS A 75 -20.08 -21.06 6.66
C LYS A 75 -18.65 -21.02 6.13
N GLU A 76 -18.50 -21.34 4.86
CA GLU A 76 -17.22 -21.16 4.17
C GLU A 76 -16.84 -19.67 4.13
N PHE A 77 -15.59 -19.37 4.45
CA PHE A 77 -15.05 -18.01 4.53
C PHE A 77 -15.40 -17.16 3.29
N TRP A 78 -15.28 -17.73 2.09
CA TRP A 78 -15.56 -17.03 0.84
C TRP A 78 -17.02 -16.62 0.66
N LYS A 79 -17.98 -17.35 1.24
CA LYS A 79 -19.41 -17.02 1.09
C LYS A 79 -19.81 -15.79 1.91
N GLU A 80 -19.19 -15.62 3.07
CA GLU A 80 -19.50 -14.51 3.97
C GLU A 80 -18.60 -13.28 3.69
N TYR A 81 -17.32 -13.49 3.37
CA TYR A 81 -16.33 -12.41 3.34
C TYR A 81 -15.86 -11.98 1.95
N ALA A 82 -16.26 -12.65 0.86
CA ALA A 82 -15.80 -12.28 -0.49
C ALA A 82 -16.08 -10.81 -0.85
N LEU A 83 -17.25 -10.28 -0.43
CA LEU A 83 -17.61 -8.88 -0.67
C LEU A 83 -16.64 -7.92 0.05
N TYR A 84 -16.37 -8.16 1.33
CA TYR A 84 -15.46 -7.34 2.13
C TYR A 84 -14.03 -7.39 1.61
N VAL A 85 -13.56 -8.58 1.24
CA VAL A 85 -12.23 -8.78 0.64
C VAL A 85 -12.12 -8.03 -0.69
N GLY A 86 -13.17 -8.04 -1.52
CA GLY A 86 -13.20 -7.30 -2.78
C GLY A 86 -13.09 -5.78 -2.59
N ILE A 87 -13.83 -5.22 -1.62
CA ILE A 87 -13.77 -3.79 -1.31
C ILE A 87 -12.37 -3.39 -0.79
N ALA A 88 -11.79 -4.19 0.11
CA ALA A 88 -10.47 -3.93 0.66
C ALA A 88 -9.39 -3.93 -0.44
N LEU A 89 -9.45 -4.89 -1.36
CA LEU A 89 -8.52 -4.96 -2.49
C LEU A 89 -8.66 -3.75 -3.43
N ALA A 90 -9.89 -3.34 -3.73
CA ALA A 90 -10.13 -2.18 -4.58
C ALA A 90 -9.57 -0.88 -3.98
N LEU A 91 -9.78 -0.65 -2.67
CA LEU A 91 -9.22 0.49 -1.95
C LEU A 91 -7.69 0.47 -1.95
N LEU A 92 -7.09 -0.71 -1.75
CA LEU A 92 -5.64 -0.87 -1.78
C LEU A 92 -5.06 -0.53 -3.15
N VAL A 93 -5.70 -0.98 -4.24
CA VAL A 93 -5.27 -0.65 -5.61
C VAL A 93 -5.37 0.86 -5.87
N ILE A 94 -6.48 1.50 -5.49
CA ILE A 94 -6.64 2.95 -5.64
C ILE A 94 -5.55 3.70 -4.87
N PHE A 95 -5.25 3.28 -3.64
CA PHE A 95 -4.20 3.89 -2.83
C PHE A 95 -2.81 3.78 -3.47
N ILE A 96 -2.47 2.60 -4.02
CA ILE A 96 -1.21 2.41 -4.76
C ILE A 96 -1.15 3.32 -5.99
N VAL A 97 -2.23 3.41 -6.77
CA VAL A 97 -2.28 4.27 -7.96
C VAL A 97 -2.05 5.74 -7.58
N VAL A 98 -2.70 6.22 -6.52
CA VAL A 98 -2.51 7.59 -6.03
C VAL A 98 -1.05 7.83 -5.62
N ILE A 99 -0.43 6.91 -4.89
CA ILE A 99 0.99 7.03 -4.50
C ILE A 99 1.89 7.11 -5.74
N VAL A 100 1.71 6.22 -6.71
CA VAL A 100 2.51 6.22 -7.94
C VAL A 100 2.34 7.53 -8.71
N CYS A 101 1.11 8.04 -8.84
CA CYS A 101 0.86 9.33 -9.47
C CYS A 101 1.57 10.48 -8.75
N LEU A 102 1.53 10.51 -7.42
CA LEU A 102 2.21 11.53 -6.62
C LEU A 102 3.74 11.45 -6.77
N LEU A 103 4.31 10.24 -6.77
CA LEU A 103 5.74 10.04 -6.98
C LEU A 103 6.19 10.54 -8.36
N ILE A 104 5.43 10.18 -9.41
CA ILE A 104 5.70 10.65 -10.77
C ILE A 104 5.64 12.18 -10.84
N HIS A 105 4.60 12.78 -10.24
CA HIS A 105 4.48 14.25 -10.20
C HIS A 105 5.68 14.88 -9.49
N PHE A 106 6.05 14.38 -8.32
CA PHE A 106 7.17 14.90 -7.55
C PHE A 106 8.50 14.82 -8.33
N ILE A 107 8.77 13.69 -8.96
CA ILE A 107 9.98 13.51 -9.79
C ILE A 107 9.98 14.48 -10.98
N ARG A 108 8.84 14.65 -11.66
CA ARG A 108 8.73 15.58 -12.80
C ARG A 108 8.95 17.03 -12.36
N GLU A 109 8.38 17.45 -11.24
CA GLU A 109 8.60 18.80 -10.73
C GLU A 109 10.06 19.02 -10.32
N ARG A 110 10.68 18.02 -9.67
CA ARG A 110 12.11 18.07 -9.34
C ARG A 110 12.96 18.19 -10.60
N LEU A 111 12.67 17.40 -11.64
CA LEU A 111 13.42 17.45 -12.90
C LEU A 111 13.27 18.81 -13.60
N ARG A 112 12.04 19.36 -13.65
CA ARG A 112 11.80 20.70 -14.21
C ARG A 112 12.52 21.79 -13.42
N ALA A 113 12.55 21.70 -12.09
CA ALA A 113 13.28 22.65 -11.26
C ALA A 113 14.78 22.59 -11.55
N GLN A 114 15.36 21.39 -11.73
CA GLN A 114 16.75 21.22 -12.12
C GLN A 114 17.02 21.79 -13.53
N GLN A 115 16.12 21.55 -14.49
CA GLN A 115 16.25 22.12 -15.84
C GLN A 115 16.25 23.64 -15.84
N ARG A 116 15.36 24.27 -15.05
CA ARG A 116 15.33 25.73 -14.89
C ARG A 116 16.65 26.28 -14.36
N LEU A 117 17.19 25.67 -13.30
CA LEU A 117 18.51 26.05 -12.77
C LEU A 117 19.58 25.89 -13.86
N MET A 118 19.64 24.75 -14.54
CA MET A 118 20.64 24.53 -15.60
C MET A 118 20.52 25.52 -16.76
N ASP A 119 19.30 25.95 -17.11
CA ASP A 119 19.09 26.95 -18.16
C ASP A 119 19.59 28.34 -17.75
N GLU A 120 19.58 28.68 -16.46
CA GLU A 120 20.17 29.94 -15.96
C GLU A 120 21.70 29.98 -16.12
N TRP A 121 22.37 28.82 -16.06
CA TRP A 121 23.82 28.73 -16.27
C TRP A 121 24.22 28.65 -17.75
N LYS A 122 23.26 28.50 -18.68
CA LYS A 122 23.54 28.47 -20.13
C LYS A 122 23.58 29.89 -20.67
N ILE A 123 24.75 30.31 -21.11
CA ILE A 123 24.91 31.58 -21.82
C ILE A 123 24.50 31.38 -23.28
N ALA A 124 23.51 32.14 -23.75
CA ALA A 124 23.11 32.12 -25.15
C ALA A 124 24.20 32.75 -26.02
N TYR A 125 24.62 32.05 -27.09
CA TYR A 125 25.65 32.55 -28.01
C TYR A 125 25.28 33.91 -28.63
N SER A 126 23.99 34.18 -28.83
CA SER A 126 23.49 35.46 -29.35
C SER A 126 23.78 36.67 -28.46
N ARG A 127 24.09 36.46 -27.17
CA ARG A 127 24.47 37.53 -26.23
C ARG A 127 25.96 37.87 -26.26
N ILE A 128 26.76 37.06 -26.96
CA ILE A 128 28.20 37.22 -27.07
C ILE A 128 28.50 37.92 -28.40
N THR A 129 29.11 39.10 -28.33
CA THR A 129 29.64 39.80 -29.51
C THR A 129 31.15 39.69 -29.52
N LEU A 130 31.70 39.17 -30.62
CA LEU A 130 33.14 39.06 -30.81
C LEU A 130 33.69 40.42 -31.26
N ILE A 131 34.73 40.89 -30.59
CA ILE A 131 35.44 42.11 -30.98
C ILE A 131 36.61 41.71 -31.86
N THR A 132 36.64 42.19 -33.10
CA THR A 132 37.83 42.12 -33.96
C THR A 132 38.69 43.37 -33.77
N ALA A 133 40.01 43.25 -33.90
CA ALA A 133 40.92 44.38 -33.67
C ALA A 133 40.59 45.58 -34.59
N LYS A 134 40.18 45.30 -35.83
CA LYS A 134 39.74 46.28 -36.82
C LYS A 134 38.50 47.08 -36.40
N GLU A 135 37.58 46.46 -35.67
CA GLU A 135 36.34 47.10 -35.21
C GLU A 135 36.58 47.95 -33.96
N LEU A 136 37.53 47.53 -33.11
CA LEU A 136 37.96 48.28 -31.94
C LEU A 136 38.76 49.54 -32.34
N GLU A 137 39.64 49.46 -33.34
CA GLU A 137 40.36 50.64 -33.89
C GLU A 137 39.42 51.67 -34.53
N LYS A 138 38.29 51.21 -35.09
CA LYS A 138 37.26 52.09 -35.66
C LYS A 138 36.47 52.80 -34.56
N ASN A 139 36.13 52.09 -33.48
CA ASN A 139 35.40 52.65 -32.33
C ASN A 139 36.28 53.44 -31.35
N SER A 140 37.60 53.18 -31.28
CA SER A 140 38.53 53.92 -30.42
C SER A 140 38.77 55.38 -30.87
N ARG A 141 38.19 55.77 -32.01
CA ARG A 141 38.26 57.14 -32.54
C ARG A 141 37.14 58.05 -32.03
N SER A 142 36.16 57.54 -31.28
CA SER A 142 35.03 58.36 -30.81
C SER A 142 34.81 58.30 -29.30
N TYR A 143 34.77 59.49 -28.70
CA TYR A 143 34.34 59.87 -27.34
C TYR A 143 35.29 59.52 -26.18
N ARG A 144 36.26 60.43 -25.94
CA ARG A 144 36.97 60.55 -24.66
C ARG A 144 36.17 61.44 -23.71
N SER A 145 35.41 60.86 -22.78
CA SER A 145 34.96 61.56 -21.58
C SER A 145 35.85 61.19 -20.40
N LEU A 146 36.51 62.20 -19.81
CA LEU A 146 37.35 62.11 -18.63
C LEU A 146 36.49 61.99 -17.37
N GLN A 147 35.82 60.86 -17.17
CA GLN A 147 35.25 60.51 -15.86
C GLN A 147 35.12 58.99 -15.76
N SER A 148 35.62 58.44 -14.66
CA SER A 148 36.11 57.06 -14.51
C SER A 148 35.03 55.97 -14.36
N GLY A 149 35.37 54.77 -14.87
CA GLY A 149 34.81 53.43 -14.58
C GLY A 149 33.90 52.86 -15.68
N PRO A 150 33.97 51.56 -16.11
CA PRO A 150 34.87 50.44 -15.80
C PRO A 150 35.89 50.17 -16.95
N SER A 151 36.67 49.09 -16.86
CA SER A 151 37.79 48.70 -17.74
C SER A 151 37.53 48.87 -19.24
N THR A 152 38.17 49.85 -19.88
CA THR A 152 38.09 50.08 -21.33
C THR A 152 39.08 49.18 -22.07
N MET A 153 38.56 48.30 -22.94
CA MET A 153 39.38 47.46 -23.81
C MET A 153 40.11 48.33 -24.84
N THR A 154 41.45 48.26 -24.87
CA THR A 154 42.30 48.97 -25.85
C THR A 154 42.66 48.01 -26.99
N ALA A 155 43.04 48.50 -28.18
CA ALA A 155 43.44 47.65 -29.33
C ALA A 155 44.47 46.56 -28.96
N SER A 156 45.35 46.83 -27.99
CA SER A 156 46.34 45.87 -27.45
C SER A 156 45.77 44.76 -26.55
N SER A 157 44.49 44.84 -26.15
CA SER A 157 43.82 43.84 -25.31
C SER A 157 43.11 42.75 -26.13
N VAL A 158 43.10 42.89 -27.46
CA VAL A 158 42.61 41.85 -28.38
C VAL A 158 43.75 40.90 -28.70
N PHE A 159 43.64 39.66 -28.21
CA PHE A 159 44.55 38.58 -28.59
C PHE A 159 44.18 38.09 -29.99
N GLU A 160 44.76 38.68 -31.04
CA GLU A 160 44.50 38.34 -32.45
C GLU A 160 45.45 37.25 -33.00
N ASN A 161 46.11 36.50 -32.12
CA ASN A 161 47.03 35.43 -32.52
C ASN A 161 46.22 34.15 -32.82
N GLU A 162 46.40 33.55 -34.00
CA GLU A 162 45.65 32.35 -34.44
C GLU A 162 45.80 31.16 -33.46
N ASP A 163 46.93 31.09 -32.74
CA ASP A 163 47.25 30.06 -31.74
C ASP A 163 46.83 30.41 -30.30
N SER A 164 46.20 31.57 -30.07
CA SER A 164 45.84 31.99 -28.71
C SER A 164 44.53 31.33 -28.23
N ILE A 165 44.60 30.71 -27.04
CA ILE A 165 43.47 30.05 -26.38
C ILE A 165 42.42 31.08 -25.89
N PHE A 166 42.81 32.35 -25.77
CA PHE A 166 41.99 33.43 -25.22
C PHE A 166 41.47 34.35 -26.32
N THR A 167 40.16 34.62 -26.31
CA THR A 167 39.51 35.58 -27.19
C THR A 167 38.73 36.60 -26.38
N ALA A 168 38.93 37.88 -26.68
CA ALA A 168 38.18 38.98 -26.11
C ALA A 168 36.76 39.06 -26.71
N ALA A 169 35.74 39.18 -25.87
CA ALA A 169 34.36 39.35 -26.30
C ALA A 169 33.60 40.28 -25.35
N VAL A 170 32.41 40.71 -25.75
CA VAL A 170 31.49 41.46 -24.90
C VAL A 170 30.25 40.62 -24.64
N LEU A 171 29.86 40.51 -23.38
CA LEU A 171 28.65 39.83 -22.91
C LEU A 171 27.76 40.87 -22.26
N ASP A 172 26.58 41.13 -22.83
CA ASP A 172 25.58 42.07 -22.30
C ASP A 172 26.16 43.47 -21.93
N LYS A 173 27.13 43.96 -22.73
CA LYS A 173 27.88 45.23 -22.62
C LYS A 173 29.07 45.26 -21.66
N ASP A 174 29.35 44.16 -20.98
CA ASP A 174 30.55 44.01 -20.15
C ASP A 174 31.65 43.25 -20.92
N PRO A 175 32.92 43.71 -20.82
CA PRO A 175 34.04 43.02 -21.45
C PRO A 175 34.35 41.72 -20.71
N VAL A 176 34.38 40.60 -21.43
CA VAL A 176 34.67 39.26 -20.89
C VAL A 176 35.74 38.56 -21.72
N LEU A 177 36.49 37.68 -21.05
CA LEU A 177 37.51 36.85 -21.70
C LEU A 177 36.95 35.44 -21.91
N ILE A 178 36.95 34.96 -23.14
CA ILE A 178 36.47 33.63 -23.50
C ILE A 178 37.66 32.74 -23.82
N THR A 179 37.67 31.52 -23.30
CA THR A 179 38.65 30.50 -23.67
C THR A 179 38.08 29.55 -24.71
N LYS A 180 38.82 29.31 -25.79
CA LYS A 180 38.49 28.29 -26.78
C LYS A 180 39.12 26.98 -26.37
N HIS A 181 38.30 26.02 -25.96
CA HIS A 181 38.76 24.64 -25.74
C HIS A 181 38.45 23.81 -27.00
N PRO A 182 39.39 22.97 -27.47
CA PRO A 182 39.08 22.03 -28.54
C PRO A 182 37.95 21.10 -28.07
N PRO A 183 37.07 20.64 -28.99
CA PRO A 183 36.04 19.68 -28.62
C PRO A 183 36.73 18.43 -28.08
N THR A 184 36.67 18.25 -26.76
CA THR A 184 37.06 17.00 -26.13
C THR A 184 36.07 15.95 -26.59
N MET A 185 36.49 15.11 -27.53
CA MET A 185 35.74 13.93 -27.91
C MET A 185 35.56 13.06 -26.66
N LEU A 186 34.37 13.11 -26.06
CA LEU A 186 34.02 12.23 -24.96
C LEU A 186 34.22 10.79 -25.43
N SER A 187 35.07 10.03 -24.74
CA SER A 187 35.34 8.64 -25.12
C SER A 187 34.04 7.82 -25.02
N LYS A 188 33.85 6.85 -25.92
CA LYS A 188 32.61 6.05 -26.03
C LYS A 188 32.16 5.43 -24.70
N THR A 189 33.07 5.16 -23.78
CA THR A 189 32.77 4.58 -22.46
C THR A 189 31.92 5.49 -21.56
N PHE A 190 31.93 6.81 -21.79
CA PHE A 190 31.13 7.76 -21.00
C PHE A 190 29.64 7.73 -21.38
N TYR A 191 29.33 7.39 -22.65
CA TYR A 191 27.95 7.24 -23.11
C TYR A 191 27.27 6.00 -22.51
N GLU A 192 28.00 4.91 -22.32
CA GLU A 192 27.43 3.66 -21.77
C GLU A 192 27.08 3.77 -20.29
N ASN A 193 27.78 4.62 -19.53
CA ASN A 193 27.52 4.81 -18.10
C ASN A 193 26.34 5.74 -17.79
N CYS A 194 25.77 6.44 -18.78
CA CYS A 194 24.57 7.26 -18.58
C CYS A 194 23.26 6.47 -18.75
N TYR A 195 23.31 5.23 -19.24
CA TYR A 195 22.15 4.36 -19.49
C TYR A 195 21.97 3.23 -18.45
N LYS A 196 22.78 3.22 -17.38
CA LYS A 196 22.60 2.36 -16.20
C LYS A 196 22.05 3.16 -15.04
#